data_AF-A0A2D6VH65-F1
#
_entry.id   AF-A0A2D6VH65-F1
#
_cell.length_a   1.000
_cell.length_b   1.000
_cell.length_c   1.000
_cell.angle_alpha   90.00
_cell.angle_beta   90.00
_cell.angle_gamma   90.00
#
_symmetry.space_group_name_H-M   'P 1'
#
loop_
_entity.id
_entity.type
_entity.pdbx_description
1 polymer ?
#
loop_
_entity_poly.entity_id
_entity_poly.type
_entity_poly.pdbx_seq_one_letter_code
_entity_poly.pdbx_strand_id
1 'polypeptide(L)'
;MKECKDESSHAKNDDFRQMSILLEFIHEHALSIDFGMLILIWMVQIIVYPTFHKVVEEEFVTWHRTYCNAIGFFVLPVMVCQLMEASSACFFTPENLAWVKLLAVLGAWAITFLISAPCHRNLQEGKDTLVIDRLVRTNWWRTVLWTIAFVVSVVIYYS
;
A
#
# COMPACT_ATOMS: atom_id res chain seq x y z
N MET A 1 25.07 -41.40 -23.89
CA MET A 1 24.43 -40.25 -24.58
C MET A 1 22.94 -40.08 -24.23
N LYS A 2 22.18 -41.16 -23.96
CA LYS A 2 20.80 -41.07 -23.41
C LYS A 2 20.77 -40.54 -21.97
N GLU A 3 21.58 -41.11 -21.06
CA GLU A 3 21.63 -40.69 -19.64
C GLU A 3 21.95 -39.19 -19.45
N CYS A 4 22.93 -38.65 -20.19
CA CYS A 4 23.27 -37.22 -20.13
C CYS A 4 22.13 -36.29 -20.63
N LYS A 5 21.26 -36.76 -21.53
CA LYS A 5 20.06 -36.01 -21.97
C LYS A 5 18.94 -36.06 -20.92
N ASP A 6 18.78 -37.19 -20.24
CA ASP A 6 17.79 -37.34 -19.17
C ASP A 6 18.14 -36.51 -17.93
N GLU A 7 19.42 -36.47 -17.53
CA GLU A 7 19.88 -35.60 -16.43
C GLU A 7 19.72 -34.11 -16.74
N SER A 8 20.05 -33.69 -17.97
CA SER A 8 19.87 -32.29 -18.40
C SER A 8 18.39 -31.88 -18.49
N SER A 9 17.51 -32.81 -18.89
CA SER A 9 16.07 -32.58 -18.91
C SER A 9 15.49 -32.46 -17.50
N HIS A 10 15.94 -33.31 -16.57
CA HIS A 10 15.53 -33.25 -15.16
C HIS A 10 15.95 -31.94 -14.50
N ALA A 11 17.21 -31.53 -14.63
CA ALA A 11 17.70 -30.27 -14.05
C ALA A 11 16.97 -29.03 -14.58
N LYS A 12 16.62 -29.01 -15.87
CA LYS A 12 15.84 -27.91 -16.47
C LYS A 12 14.39 -27.87 -15.95
N ASN A 13 13.81 -29.04 -15.70
CA ASN A 13 12.45 -29.16 -15.17
C ASN A 13 12.39 -28.71 -13.70
N ASP A 14 13.43 -29.01 -12.93
CA ASP A 14 13.58 -28.57 -11.54
C ASP A 14 13.79 -27.04 -11.45
N ASP A 15 14.64 -26.46 -12.31
CA ASP A 15 14.87 -25.01 -12.38
C ASP A 15 13.59 -24.24 -12.77
N PHE A 16 12.86 -24.74 -13.78
CA PHE A 16 11.57 -24.16 -14.17
C PHE A 16 10.53 -24.21 -13.04
N ARG A 17 10.46 -25.34 -12.33
CA ARG A 17 9.56 -25.51 -11.18
C ARG A 17 9.94 -24.62 -9.99
N GLN A 18 11.24 -24.44 -9.74
CA GLN A 18 11.71 -23.56 -8.68
C GLN A 18 11.42 -22.09 -9.00
N MET A 19 11.57 -21.70 -10.27
CA MET A 19 11.22 -20.37 -10.75
C MET A 19 9.71 -20.11 -10.67
N SER A 20 8.86 -21.09 -10.98
CA SER A 20 7.39 -20.91 -10.88
C SER A 20 6.92 -20.74 -9.44
N ILE A 21 7.43 -21.56 -8.51
CA ILE A 21 7.10 -21.47 -7.08
C ILE A 21 7.54 -20.11 -6.51
N LEU A 22 8.71 -19.61 -6.91
CA LEU A 22 9.21 -18.31 -6.48
C LEU A 22 8.29 -17.18 -6.95
N LEU A 23 7.82 -17.24 -8.20
CA LEU A 23 6.90 -16.24 -8.74
C LEU A 23 5.56 -16.26 -8.03
N GLU A 24 4.95 -17.43 -7.82
CA GLU A 24 3.70 -17.57 -7.06
C GLU A 24 3.82 -16.95 -5.66
N PHE A 25 4.90 -17.29 -4.95
CA PHE A 25 5.19 -16.72 -3.64
C PHE A 25 5.27 -15.19 -3.69
N ILE A 26 5.99 -14.60 -4.65
CA ILE A 26 6.09 -13.13 -4.78
C ILE A 26 4.72 -12.49 -4.99
N HIS A 27 3.86 -13.07 -5.85
CA HIS A 27 2.53 -12.50 -6.12
C HIS A 27 1.59 -12.60 -4.91
N GLU A 28 1.65 -13.70 -4.15
CA GLU A 28 0.89 -13.82 -2.89
C GLU A 28 1.31 -12.77 -1.85
N HIS A 29 2.60 -12.45 -1.77
CA HIS A 29 3.13 -11.42 -0.87
C HIS A 29 2.68 -10.02 -1.30
N ALA A 30 2.75 -9.74 -2.61
CA ALA A 30 2.25 -8.48 -3.18
C ALA A 30 0.77 -8.27 -2.83
N LEU A 31 -0.06 -9.28 -3.07
CA LEU A 31 -1.49 -9.23 -2.77
C LEU A 31 -1.77 -8.97 -1.29
N SER A 32 -1.02 -9.64 -0.40
CA SER A 32 -1.14 -9.47 1.06
C SER A 32 -0.76 -8.06 1.51
N ILE A 33 0.30 -7.48 0.95
CA ILE A 33 0.72 -6.09 1.22
C ILE A 33 -0.35 -5.10 0.77
N ASP A 34 -0.88 -5.26 -0.44
CA ASP A 34 -1.92 -4.38 -0.99
C ASP A 34 -3.21 -4.48 -0.20
N PHE A 35 -3.61 -5.69 0.22
CA PHE A 35 -4.78 -5.90 1.06
C PHE A 35 -4.62 -5.28 2.45
N GLY A 36 -3.43 -5.41 3.06
CA GLY A 36 -3.11 -4.73 4.31
C GLY A 36 -3.26 -3.21 4.19
N MET A 37 -2.75 -2.63 3.11
CA MET A 37 -2.88 -1.19 2.86
C MET A 37 -4.33 -0.77 2.60
N LEU A 38 -5.11 -1.60 1.91
CA LEU A 38 -6.54 -1.39 1.69
C LEU A 38 -7.29 -1.31 3.03
N ILE A 39 -7.08 -2.28 3.92
CA ILE A 39 -7.72 -2.28 5.25
C ILE A 39 -7.32 -1.02 6.02
N LEU A 40 -6.03 -0.69 6.06
CA LEU A 40 -5.52 0.47 6.78
C LEU A 40 -6.16 1.77 6.28
N ILE A 41 -6.21 2.00 4.96
CA ILE A 41 -6.75 3.25 4.44
C ILE A 41 -8.26 3.38 4.68
N TRP A 42 -9.02 2.28 4.54
CA TRP A 42 -10.46 2.28 4.80
C TRP A 42 -10.77 2.45 6.28
N MET A 43 -10.00 1.81 7.17
CA MET A 43 -10.10 2.01 8.62
C MET A 43 -9.85 3.48 8.99
N VAL A 44 -8.81 4.10 8.41
CA VAL A 44 -8.52 5.53 8.63
C VAL A 44 -9.68 6.40 8.15
N GLN A 45 -10.20 6.13 6.95
CA GLN A 45 -11.25 6.94 6.32
C GLN A 45 -12.58 6.86 7.10
N ILE A 46 -13.01 5.66 7.48
CA ILE A 46 -14.34 5.44 8.06
C ILE A 46 -14.36 5.59 9.57
N ILE A 47 -13.28 5.19 10.27
CA ILE A 47 -13.29 5.10 11.74
C ILE A 47 -12.44 6.23 12.33
N VAL A 48 -11.19 6.34 11.89
CA VAL A 48 -10.25 7.21 12.59
C VAL A 48 -10.52 8.68 12.33
N TYR A 49 -10.59 9.12 11.07
CA TYR A 49 -10.77 10.54 10.78
C TYR A 49 -12.11 11.11 11.27
N PRO A 50 -13.26 10.40 11.20
CA PRO A 50 -14.48 10.88 11.83
C PRO A 50 -14.36 11.07 13.35
N THR A 51 -13.51 10.28 14.02
CA THR A 51 -13.23 10.43 15.46
C THR A 51 -12.55 11.77 15.76
N PHE A 52 -11.78 12.35 14.83
CA PHE A 52 -11.10 13.63 15.05
C PHE A 52 -12.08 14.77 15.37
N HIS A 53 -13.29 14.73 14.80
CA HIS A 53 -14.34 15.69 15.13
C HIS A 53 -14.88 15.52 16.56
N LYS A 54 -14.86 14.29 17.09
CA LYS A 54 -15.48 13.91 18.36
C LYS A 54 -14.58 14.13 19.58
N VAL A 55 -13.25 14.10 19.40
CA VAL A 55 -12.29 14.35 20.49
C VAL A 55 -12.41 15.79 20.98
N VAL A 56 -12.47 16.00 22.29
CA VAL A 56 -12.53 17.35 22.89
C VAL A 56 -11.25 18.14 22.61
N GLU A 57 -11.35 19.46 22.47
CA GLU A 57 -10.25 20.32 22.02
C GLU A 57 -9.02 20.27 22.94
N GLU A 58 -9.25 20.24 24.25
CA GLU A 58 -8.20 20.21 25.29
C GLU A 58 -7.31 18.96 25.21
N GLU A 59 -7.86 17.81 24.79
CA GLU A 59 -7.15 16.54 24.70
C GLU A 59 -6.64 16.24 23.29
N PHE A 60 -7.10 17.00 22.29
CA PHE A 60 -6.92 16.67 20.88
C PHE A 60 -5.46 16.51 20.48
N VAL A 61 -4.59 17.46 20.83
CA VAL A 61 -3.18 17.45 20.43
C VAL A 61 -2.45 16.22 21.00
N THR A 62 -2.67 15.91 22.28
CA THR A 62 -2.07 14.76 22.95
C THR A 62 -2.55 13.44 22.35
N TRP A 63 -3.87 13.33 22.13
CA TRP A 63 -4.48 12.16 21.51
C TRP A 63 -4.01 11.98 20.06
N HIS A 64 -4.01 13.04 19.25
CA HIS A 64 -3.62 13.04 17.84
C HIS A 64 -2.15 12.67 17.66
N ARG A 65 -1.25 13.22 18.49
CA ARG A 65 0.17 12.86 18.46
C ARG A 65 0.38 11.38 18.78
N THR A 66 -0.31 10.87 19.80
CA THR A 66 -0.24 9.45 20.18
C THR A 66 -0.73 8.56 19.04
N TYR A 67 -1.86 8.91 18.44
CA TYR A 67 -2.40 8.24 17.26
C TYR A 67 -1.42 8.26 16.08
N CYS A 68 -0.89 9.42 15.70
CA CYS A 68 0.00 9.56 14.55
C CYS A 68 1.26 8.70 14.70
N ASN A 69 1.83 8.62 15.91
CA ASN A 69 2.97 7.76 16.20
C ASN A 69 2.61 6.28 16.08
N ALA A 70 1.48 5.88 16.68
CA ALA A 70 1.03 4.49 16.67
C ALA A 70 0.69 4.01 15.26
N ILE A 71 -0.09 4.77 14.49
CA ILE A 71 -0.45 4.40 13.13
C ILE A 71 0.74 4.46 12.18
N GLY A 72 1.64 5.43 12.37
CA GLY A 72 2.85 5.59 11.56
C GLY A 72 3.72 4.33 11.60
N PHE A 73 3.82 3.66 12.75
CA PHE A 73 4.54 2.40 12.89
C PHE A 73 4.02 1.29 11.97
N PHE A 74 2.71 1.23 11.71
CA PHE A 74 2.12 0.22 10.81
C PHE A 74 2.09 0.69 9.35
N VAL A 75 1.71 1.94 9.11
CA VAL A 75 1.48 2.45 7.75
C VAL A 75 2.80 2.62 6.98
N LEU A 76 3.86 3.14 7.61
CA LEU A 76 5.12 3.39 6.89
C LEU A 76 5.74 2.11 6.30
N PRO A 77 5.94 1.03 7.08
CA PRO A 77 6.50 -0.21 6.55
C PRO A 77 5.68 -0.78 5.40
N VAL A 78 4.35 -0.84 5.55
CA VAL A 78 3.46 -1.35 4.50
C VAL A 78 3.54 -0.50 3.24
N MET A 79 3.53 0.83 3.37
CA MET A 79 3.65 1.75 2.23
C MET A 79 5.00 1.62 1.50
N VAL A 80 6.09 1.41 2.23
CA VAL A 80 7.43 1.23 1.64
C VAL A 80 7.52 -0.12 0.92
N CYS A 81 7.06 -1.20 1.56
CA CYS A 81 7.02 -2.52 0.94
C CYS A 81 6.18 -2.50 -0.36
N GLN A 82 5.02 -1.85 -0.33
CA GLN A 82 4.15 -1.71 -1.51
C GLN A 82 4.83 -0.92 -2.64
N LEU A 83 5.55 0.16 -2.32
CA LEU A 83 6.25 0.92 -3.34
C LEU A 83 7.39 0.11 -3.97
N MET A 84 8.16 -0.61 -3.15
CA MET A 84 9.24 -1.47 -3.63
C MET A 84 8.72 -2.58 -4.54
N GLU A 85 7.64 -3.25 -4.10
CA GLU A 85 7.01 -4.32 -4.86
C GLU A 85 6.42 -3.79 -6.18
N ALA A 86 5.61 -2.74 -6.16
CA ALA A 86 4.99 -2.18 -7.36
C ALA A 86 6.04 -1.67 -8.37
N SER A 87 7.15 -1.12 -7.86
CA SER A 87 8.28 -0.70 -8.70
C SER A 87 8.98 -1.90 -9.33
N SER A 88 9.24 -2.97 -8.56
CA SER A 88 9.85 -4.18 -9.09
C SER A 88 9.00 -4.87 -10.15
N ALA A 89 7.68 -4.93 -9.96
CA ALA A 89 6.76 -5.54 -10.92
C ALA A 89 6.90 -4.92 -12.32
N CYS A 90 7.06 -3.60 -12.41
CA CYS A 90 7.22 -2.89 -13.69
C CYS A 90 8.49 -3.28 -14.48
N PHE A 91 9.50 -3.86 -13.83
CA PHE A 91 10.74 -4.31 -14.49
C PHE A 91 10.72 -5.80 -14.85
N PHE A 92 10.03 -6.61 -14.04
CA PHE A 92 10.10 -8.08 -14.14
C PHE A 92 8.86 -8.70 -14.78
N THR A 93 7.73 -8.00 -14.84
CA THR A 93 6.53 -8.46 -15.55
C THR A 93 6.26 -7.60 -16.78
N PRO A 94 5.92 -8.19 -17.95
CA PRO A 94 5.62 -7.44 -19.17
C PRO A 94 4.20 -6.82 -19.15
N GLU A 95 3.58 -6.72 -17.98
CA GLU A 95 2.18 -6.36 -17.84
C GLU A 95 1.97 -4.86 -17.71
N ASN A 96 1.20 -4.28 -18.64
CA ASN A 96 0.80 -2.88 -18.58
C ASN A 96 0.07 -2.53 -17.27
N LEU A 97 -0.55 -3.51 -16.62
CA LEU A 97 -1.24 -3.35 -15.34
C LEU A 97 -0.28 -3.02 -14.18
N ALA A 98 0.97 -3.50 -14.22
CA ALA A 98 1.97 -3.17 -13.20
C ALA A 98 2.22 -1.65 -13.14
N TRP A 99 2.25 -0.99 -14.30
CA TRP A 99 2.39 0.47 -14.38
C TRP A 99 1.17 1.21 -13.82
N VAL A 100 -0.04 0.69 -14.02
CA VAL A 100 -1.27 1.27 -13.43
C VAL A 100 -1.21 1.19 -11.91
N LYS A 101 -0.81 0.04 -11.35
CA LYS A 101 -0.60 -0.14 -9.91
C LYS A 101 0.44 0.86 -9.38
N LEU A 102 1.60 0.96 -10.02
CA LEU A 102 2.65 1.88 -9.60
C LEU A 102 2.19 3.34 -9.64
N LEU A 103 1.50 3.77 -10.70
CA LEU A 103 0.95 5.13 -10.79
C LEU A 103 -0.08 5.41 -9.69
N ALA A 104 -0.93 4.44 -9.35
CA ALA A 104 -1.87 4.57 -8.25
C ALA A 104 -1.14 4.75 -6.90
N VAL A 105 -0.13 3.93 -6.63
CA VAL A 105 0.70 4.01 -5.41
C VAL A 105 1.42 5.36 -5.34
N LEU A 106 2.05 5.81 -6.44
CA LEU A 106 2.74 7.11 -6.51
C LEU A 106 1.78 8.29 -6.31
N GLY A 107 0.59 8.24 -6.91
CA GLY A 107 -0.44 9.26 -6.69
C GLY A 107 -0.88 9.32 -5.22
N ALA A 108 -1.04 8.16 -4.59
CA ALA A 108 -1.42 8.08 -3.19
C ALA A 108 -0.30 8.58 -2.26
N TRP A 109 0.96 8.28 -2.58
CA TRP A 109 2.14 8.87 -1.95
C TRP A 109 2.18 10.39 -2.10
N ALA A 110 1.95 10.93 -3.31
CA ALA A 110 1.92 12.37 -3.54
C ALA A 110 0.88 13.06 -2.65
N ILE A 111 -0.35 12.54 -2.55
CA ILE A 111 -1.37 13.09 -1.65
C ILE A 111 -0.95 12.94 -0.17
N THR A 112 -0.28 11.84 0.18
CA THR A 112 0.22 11.62 1.55
C THR A 112 1.22 12.71 1.94
N PHE A 113 2.27 12.91 1.15
CA PHE A 113 3.37 13.81 1.50
C PHE A 113 3.06 15.29 1.26
N LEU A 114 2.30 15.61 0.21
CA LEU A 114 2.02 17.00 -0.16
C LEU A 114 0.79 17.58 0.53
N ILE A 115 -0.14 16.74 1.00
CA ILE A 115 -1.40 17.20 1.59
C ILE A 115 -1.57 16.65 3.00
N SER A 116 -1.53 15.33 3.17
CA SER A 116 -1.86 14.69 4.44
C SER A 116 -0.84 15.01 5.54
N ALA A 117 0.46 14.91 5.23
CA ALA A 117 1.53 15.20 6.17
C ALA A 117 1.53 16.67 6.63
N PRO A 118 1.39 17.69 5.76
CA PRO A 118 1.16 19.07 6.20
C PRO A 118 -0.08 19.25 7.06
N CYS A 119 -1.21 18.63 6.71
CA CYS A 119 -2.43 18.70 7.54
C CYS A 119 -2.19 18.10 8.94
N HIS A 120 -1.53 16.94 9.02
CA HIS A 120 -1.17 16.34 10.31
C HIS A 120 -0.21 17.21 11.12
N ARG A 121 0.74 17.92 10.50
CA ARG A 121 1.62 18.87 11.19
C ARG A 121 0.82 20.04 11.77
N ASN A 122 -0.09 20.63 11.00
CA ASN A 122 -0.96 21.70 11.52
C ASN A 122 -1.80 21.22 12.72
N LEU A 123 -2.33 20.00 12.64
CA LEU A 123 -3.12 19.40 13.74
C LEU A 123 -2.30 19.04 14.99
N GLN A 124 -0.96 19.07 14.92
CA GLN A 124 -0.10 18.95 16.10
C GLN A 124 -0.01 20.25 16.91
N GLU A 125 -0.38 21.38 16.32
CA GLU A 125 -0.37 22.70 16.97
C GLU A 125 -1.71 23.04 17.62
N GLY A 126 -2.81 22.42 17.18
CA GLY A 126 -4.14 22.62 17.72
C GLY A 126 -5.22 21.90 16.92
N LYS A 127 -6.43 21.80 17.47
CA LYS A 127 -7.58 21.26 16.75
C LYS A 127 -8.11 22.31 15.79
N ASP A 128 -8.15 21.98 14.49
CA ASP A 128 -8.74 22.83 13.46
C ASP A 128 -9.70 22.00 12.61
N THR A 129 -10.99 22.34 12.66
CA THR A 129 -12.06 21.62 11.94
C THR A 129 -11.92 21.72 10.43
N LEU A 130 -11.44 22.85 9.89
CA LEU A 130 -11.23 23.03 8.45
C LEU A 130 -10.07 22.15 7.95
N VAL A 131 -9.03 21.98 8.78
CA VAL A 131 -7.91 21.09 8.46
C VAL A 131 -8.36 19.62 8.55
N ILE A 132 -9.18 19.26 9.54
CA ILE A 132 -9.76 17.91 9.64
C ILE A 132 -10.63 17.61 8.41
N ASP A 133 -11.53 18.51 8.02
CA ASP A 133 -12.39 18.33 6.84
C ASP A 133 -11.57 18.19 5.55
N ARG A 134 -10.49 18.98 5.42
CA ARG A 134 -9.57 18.85 4.30
C ARG A 134 -8.88 17.49 4.29
N LEU A 135 -8.46 16.99 5.45
CA LEU A 135 -7.83 15.69 5.60
C LEU A 135 -8.80 14.55 5.21
N VAL A 136 -10.03 14.58 5.73
CA VAL A 136 -11.09 13.61 5.38
C VAL A 136 -11.38 13.61 3.88
N ARG A 137 -11.59 14.80 3.29
CA ARG A 137 -11.92 14.93 1.87
C ARG A 137 -10.80 14.45 0.97
N THR A 138 -9.55 14.80 1.30
CA THR A 138 -8.40 14.43 0.46
C THR A 138 -7.98 12.98 0.62
N ASN A 139 -8.34 12.34 1.75
CA ASN A 139 -8.10 10.92 1.97
C ASN A 139 -9.04 9.99 1.18
N TRP A 140 -10.17 10.48 0.68
CA TRP A 140 -10.98 9.72 -0.28
C TRP A 140 -10.22 9.43 -1.58
N TRP A 141 -9.45 10.40 -2.10
CA TRP A 141 -8.61 10.17 -3.29
C TRP A 141 -7.59 9.06 -3.05
N ARG A 142 -6.94 9.10 -1.88
CA ARG A 142 -6.06 8.05 -1.39
C ARG A 142 -6.77 6.69 -1.32
N THR A 143 -7.96 6.64 -0.71
CA THR A 143 -8.77 5.43 -0.58
C THR A 143 -9.09 4.81 -1.95
N VAL A 144 -9.47 5.64 -2.92
CA VAL A 144 -9.71 5.19 -4.30
C VAL A 144 -8.44 4.66 -4.94
N LEU A 145 -7.31 5.38 -4.83
CA LEU A 145 -6.04 4.95 -5.43
C LEU A 145 -5.53 3.62 -4.85
N TRP A 146 -5.58 3.44 -3.53
CA TRP A 146 -5.22 2.16 -2.91
C TRP A 146 -6.20 1.03 -3.20
N THR A 147 -7.48 1.35 -3.40
CA THR A 147 -8.46 0.36 -3.89
C THR A 147 -8.14 -0.07 -5.32
N ILE A 148 -7.78 0.86 -6.20
CA ILE A 148 -7.32 0.56 -7.56
C ILE A 148 -6.07 -0.31 -7.52
N ALA A 149 -5.06 0.05 -6.72
CA ALA A 149 -3.83 -0.74 -6.59
C ALA A 149 -4.11 -2.18 -6.16
N PHE A 150 -4.99 -2.39 -5.17
CA PHE A 150 -5.40 -3.73 -4.74
C PHE A 150 -6.15 -4.50 -5.82
N VAL A 151 -7.13 -3.88 -6.49
CA VAL A 151 -7.89 -4.53 -7.57
C VAL A 151 -6.95 -4.93 -8.71
N VAL A 152 -6.01 -4.08 -9.08
CA VAL A 152 -5.00 -4.41 -10.10
C VAL A 152 -4.15 -5.59 -9.64
N SER A 153 -3.70 -5.61 -8.38
CA SER A 153 -2.95 -6.73 -7.81
C SER A 153 -3.71 -8.06 -7.89
N VAL A 154 -5.02 -8.04 -7.60
CA VAL A 154 -5.91 -9.21 -7.76
C VAL A 154 -6.00 -9.64 -9.23
N VAL A 155 -6.12 -8.71 -10.18
CA VAL A 155 -6.21 -9.05 -11.60
C VAL A 155 -4.91 -9.69 -12.09
N ILE A 156 -3.76 -9.12 -11.73
CA ILE A 156 -2.43 -9.67 -12.06
C ILE A 156 -2.26 -11.08 -11.47
N TYR A 157 -2.72 -11.31 -10.24
CA TYR A 157 -2.62 -12.62 -9.58
C TYR A 157 -3.40 -13.73 -10.32
N TYR A 158 -4.50 -13.39 -10.98
CA TYR A 158 -5.36 -14.36 -11.67
C TYR A 158 -5.16 -14.43 -13.20
N SER A 159 -4.33 -13.56 -13.78
CA SER A 159 -4.04 -13.53 -15.22
C SER A 159 -2.89 -14.45 -15.60
#